data_AF-A0A351SF53-F1
#
_entry.id   AF-A0A351SF53-F1
#
_cell.length_a   1.000
_cell.length_b   1.000
_cell.length_c   1.000
_cell.angle_alpha   90.00
_cell.angle_beta   90.00
_cell.angle_gamma   90.00
#
_symmetry.space_group_name_H-M   'P 1'
#
loop_
_entity.id
_entity.type
_entity.pdbx_description
1 polymer ?
#
loop_
_entity_poly.entity_id
_entity_poly.type
_entity_poly.pdbx_seq_one_letter_code
_entity_poly.pdbx_strand_id
1 'polypeptide(L)' 'HAPAVLSTLPATAPIIQYAKSTLAALLQTSTDNELSQCCHALDGQFVPAGPSGAPSRGRLDVLPTGRNF' A
#
# COMPACT_ATOMS: atom_id res chain seq x y z
N HIS A 1 -25.20 1.03 1.87
CA HIS A 1 -25.72 2.25 2.52
C HIS A 1 -24.70 3.39 2.71
N ALA A 2 -23.39 3.23 2.45
CA ALA A 2 -22.39 4.29 2.58
C ALA A 2 -22.44 5.51 1.61
N PRO A 3 -22.95 5.44 0.37
CA PRO A 3 -22.74 6.54 -0.59
C PRO A 3 -23.44 7.85 -0.22
N ALA A 4 -24.59 7.79 0.46
CA ALA A 4 -25.36 8.98 0.86
C ALA A 4 -24.68 9.84 1.95
N VAL A 5 -23.84 9.23 2.79
CA VAL A 5 -23.08 9.96 3.84
C VAL A 5 -21.80 10.56 3.27
N LEU A 6 -21.19 9.94 2.26
CA LEU A 6 -20.00 10.51 1.62
C LEU A 6 -20.34 11.77 0.82
N SER A 7 -21.52 11.83 0.19
CA SER A 7 -21.98 13.05 -0.49
C SER A 7 -22.14 14.26 0.43
N THR A 8 -22.28 14.07 1.76
CA THR A 8 -22.37 15.18 2.72
C THR A 8 -21.01 15.62 3.26
N LEU A 9 -19.90 14.98 2.85
CA LEU A 9 -18.53 15.25 3.33
C LEU A 9 -17.57 15.53 2.15
N PRO A 10 -17.66 16.70 1.50
CA PRO A 10 -16.96 16.94 0.23
C PRO A 10 -15.44 16.91 0.32
N ALA A 11 -14.85 17.23 1.48
CA ALA A 11 -13.41 17.13 1.71
C ALA A 11 -12.94 15.72 2.09
N THR A 12 -13.78 14.94 2.79
CA THR A 12 -13.41 13.60 3.31
C THR A 12 -13.68 12.50 2.30
N ALA A 13 -14.73 12.64 1.48
CA ALA A 13 -15.12 11.63 0.50
C ALA A 13 -14.01 11.26 -0.48
N PRO A 14 -13.24 12.20 -1.06
CA PRO A 14 -12.12 11.86 -1.94
C PRO A 14 -11.03 11.05 -1.23
N ILE A 15 -10.74 11.36 0.03
CA ILE A 15 -9.71 10.66 0.83
C ILE A 15 -10.16 9.23 1.12
N ILE A 16 -11.43 9.05 1.52
CA ILE A 16 -12.00 7.70 1.75
C ILE A 16 -12.02 6.91 0.45
N GLN A 17 -12.35 7.54 -0.67
CA GLN A 17 -12.34 6.87 -1.97
C GLN A 17 -10.93 6.41 -2.35
N TYR A 18 -9.92 7.29 -2.22
CA TYR A 18 -8.52 6.93 -2.43
C TYR A 18 -8.07 5.79 -1.51
N ALA A 19 -8.43 5.84 -0.23
CA ALA A 19 -8.10 4.78 0.71
C ALA A 19 -8.67 3.42 0.28
N LYS A 20 -9.91 3.41 -0.23
CA LYS A 20 -10.58 2.18 -0.68
C LYS A 20 -10.10 1.67 -2.04
N SER A 21 -9.86 2.56 -3.00
CA SER A 21 -9.52 2.15 -4.37
C SER A 21 -8.03 1.91 -4.58
N THR A 22 -7.19 2.60 -3.81
CA THR A 22 -5.74 2.63 -4.06
C THR A 22 -4.98 2.08 -2.87
N LEU A 23 -5.16 2.66 -1.67
CA LEU A 23 -4.39 2.23 -0.50
C LEU A 23 -4.68 0.77 -0.12
N ALA A 24 -5.95 0.35 -0.15
CA ALA A 24 -6.33 -1.03 0.13
C ALA A 24 -5.68 -2.02 -0.86
N ALA A 25 -5.62 -1.69 -2.15
CA ALA A 25 -4.98 -2.53 -3.16
C ALA A 25 -3.46 -2.62 -2.93
N LEU A 26 -2.81 -1.49 -2.62
CA LEU A 26 -1.38 -1.46 -2.30
C LEU A 26 -1.05 -2.31 -1.07
N LEU A 27 -1.89 -2.26 -0.03
CA LEU A 27 -1.74 -3.09 1.17
C LEU A 27 -1.95 -4.58 0.89
N GLN A 28 -2.87 -4.94 0.00
CA GLN A 28 -3.06 -6.33 -0.41
C GLN A 28 -1.83 -6.84 -1.17
N THR A 29 -1.34 -6.07 -2.14
CA THR A 29 -0.12 -6.40 -2.90
C THR A 29 1.11 -6.48 -2.00
N SER A 30 1.19 -5.62 -0.98
CA SER A 30 2.20 -5.69 0.07
C SER A 30 2.29 -7.09 0.71
N THR A 31 1.14 -7.64 1.14
CA THR A 31 1.09 -8.96 1.77
C THR A 31 1.59 -10.06 0.85
N ASP A 32 1.20 -10.03 -0.43
CA ASP A 32 1.63 -11.03 -1.42
C ASP A 32 3.13 -10.90 -1.74
N ASN A 33 3.64 -9.66 -1.84
CA ASN A 33 5.03 -9.38 -2.14
C ASN A 33 5.97 -9.77 -1.00
N GLU A 34 5.60 -9.51 0.25
CA GLU A 34 6.50 -9.75 1.40
C GLU A 34 6.97 -11.20 1.48
N LEU A 35 6.05 -12.16 1.39
CA LEU A 35 6.39 -13.58 1.46
C LEU A 35 7.14 -14.03 0.19
N SER A 36 6.64 -13.67 -0.99
CA SER A 36 7.24 -14.10 -2.25
C SER A 36 8.67 -13.58 -2.42
N GLN A 37 8.90 -12.29 -2.12
CA GLN A 37 10.22 -11.68 -2.25
C GLN A 37 11.18 -12.12 -1.14
N CYS A 38 10.67 -12.45 0.05
CA CYS A 38 11.47 -13.11 1.08
C CYS A 38 11.98 -14.48 0.59
N CYS A 39 11.09 -15.31 0.01
CA CYS A 39 11.50 -16.59 -0.58
C CYS A 39 12.50 -16.42 -1.73
N HIS A 40 12.28 -15.46 -2.63
CA HIS A 40 13.23 -15.15 -3.71
C HIS A 40 14.61 -14.76 -3.17
N ALA A 41 14.67 -13.90 -2.15
CA ALA A 41 15.94 -13.51 -1.52
C ALA A 41 16.69 -14.71 -0.93
N LEU A 42 15.98 -15.62 -0.28
CA LEU A 42 16.55 -16.85 0.28
C LEU A 42 17.07 -17.81 -0.79
N ASP A 43 16.46 -17.81 -1.98
CA ASP A 43 16.93 -18.54 -3.16
C ASP A 43 18.06 -17.81 -3.92
N GLY A 44 18.58 -16.71 -3.36
CA GLY A 44 19.66 -15.92 -3.98
C GLY A 44 19.21 -15.09 -5.18
N GLN A 45 17.90 -14.91 -5.38
CA GLN A 45 17.34 -14.14 -6.48
C GLN A 45 17.30 -12.63 -6.16
N PHE A 46 17.23 -11.81 -7.21
CA PHE A 46 17.15 -10.36 -7.08
C PHE A 46 15.79 -9.90 -6.54
N VAL A 47 15.83 -9.01 -5.53
CA VAL A 47 14.64 -8.31 -5.00
C VAL A 47 14.69 -6.83 -5.43
N PRO A 48 13.64 -6.29 -6.08
CA PRO A 48 13.60 -4.90 -6.51
C PRO A 48 13.79 -3.92 -5.35
N ALA A 49 14.59 -2.87 -5.58
CA ALA A 49 14.77 -1.80 -4.60
C ALA A 49 13.48 -1.01 -4.38
N GLY A 50 13.27 -0.43 -3.19
CA GLY A 50 12.12 0.42 -2.84
C GLY A 50 12.47 1.43 -1.74
N PRO A 51 11.66 2.47 -1.54
CA PRO A 51 11.95 3.47 -0.51
C PRO A 51 11.64 2.96 0.90
N SER A 52 12.39 3.44 1.90
CA SER A 52 12.16 3.15 3.32
C SER A 52 11.36 4.25 4.04
N GLY A 53 10.71 3.88 5.14
CA GLY A 53 9.98 4.79 6.04
C GLY A 53 8.64 4.22 6.53
N ALA A 54 8.03 4.88 7.52
CA ALA A 54 6.72 4.50 8.04
C ALA A 54 5.59 5.14 7.19
N PRO A 55 4.65 4.34 6.63
CA PRO A 55 3.50 4.88 5.88
C PRO A 55 2.70 5.94 6.67
N SER A 56 2.58 5.74 7.99
CA SER A 56 1.88 6.64 8.91
C SER A 56 2.53 8.03 9.06
N ARG A 57 3.76 8.23 8.58
CA ARG A 57 4.44 9.54 8.54
C ARG A 57 4.30 10.24 7.19
N GLY A 58 3.22 9.96 6.46
CA GLY A 58 2.93 10.57 5.16
C GLY A 58 3.73 9.96 4.00
N ARG A 59 4.34 8.79 4.20
CA ARG A 59 5.19 8.11 3.21
C ARG A 59 4.45 6.96 2.55
N LEU A 60 3.32 7.24 1.89
CA LEU A 60 2.57 6.20 1.17
C LEU A 60 3.33 5.64 -0.04
N ASP A 61 4.38 6.33 -0.49
CA ASP A 61 5.31 5.90 -1.54
C ASP A 61 6.14 4.65 -1.19
N VAL A 62 6.16 4.27 0.09
CA VAL A 62 6.80 3.00 0.55
C VAL A 62 5.96 1.77 0.24
N LEU A 63 4.71 1.94 -0.17
CA LEU A 63 3.85 0.85 -0.61
C LEU A 63 3.97 0.65 -2.14
N PRO A 64 3.85 -0.60 -2.64
CA PRO A 64 3.76 -1.83 -1.86
C PRO A 64 5.12 -2.20 -1.24
N THR A 65 5.06 -2.90 -0.11
CA THR A 65 6.19 -3.51 0.60
C THR A 65 6.65 -4.80 -0.09
N GLY A 66 7.61 -5.51 0.50
CA GLY A 66 8.32 -6.63 -0.14
C GLY A 66 9.39 -6.15 -1.13
N ARG A 67 10.06 -5.04 -0.82
CA ARG A 67 11.13 -4.45 -1.64
C ARG A 67 12.39 -4.27 -0.80
N ASN A 68 13.55 -4.26 -1.46
CA ASN A 68 14.84 -4.03 -0.81
C ASN A 68 15.01 -2.52 -0.53
N PHE A 69 15.03 -2.13 0.74
CA PHE A 69 14.97 -0.73 1.19
C PHE A 69 16.30 -0.17 1.68
#